data_AF-R5NQ39-F1
#
_entry.id   AF-R5NQ39-F1
#
_cell.length_a   1.000
_cell.length_b   1.000
_cell.length_c   1.000
_cell.angle_alpha   90.00
_cell.angle_beta   90.00
_cell.angle_gamma   90.00
#
_symmetry.space_group_name_H-M   'P 1'
#
loop_
_entity.id
_entity.type
_entity.pdbx_description
1 polymer ?
#
loop_
_entity_poly.entity_id
_entity_poly.type
_entity_poly.pdbx_seq_one_letter_code
_entity_poly.pdbx_strand_id
1 'polypeptide(L)'
;MGYVSKDIALITEPEIVTLSAVPNFVVFKSKPGVKKYLEVNIQVNVTPTTGNDIPALTLLQITDSAGSEHVFKGTSDKDEAGGSSFYVSSDTSDTAENLRQALLSDKWFGTNFEIAIPFVQSGNSVKNGRTLNIKSKGAGRDFNISVSAPNNTGNAAYTIAWVNNVSQNNDSISGEESTVEIDLDVYADPDVFLGQDDKPVNPDKIGRYITDLQKTYAGAPLWFELNAMFSRYGGYNRPPDVPGWFDTGTIKAYRFVAKVKGVNSYPFYISNALFVLHGYGPASEAIDLNEYIYDDENRIRLLSNKPRTTYVRGQKEYINFILKDPHHGDSVPEDFLLQVAYQVYSPGNKYLGTVFGQRANRSFFSIVNTCVLDIDAVLDQYPTAGFIRVLLARDEVTVSGSVEYQIRPGCLHTLRQFSFLNRLGGWDAFNFDAGVKEDIKNGVETYNKTLTPSYQKGDSVETVYATTLNRTFTIEGAPVTDEVADWLKELAAARVILDGDGNYVIIEDFTLSKTGAAFNMQRPTIKYRLSEKYVND
;
A
#
# COMPACT_ATOMS: atom_id res chain seq x y z
N MET A 1 10.56 15.86 -2.27
CA MET A 1 10.95 15.34 -3.59
C MET A 1 12.23 14.58 -3.44
N GLY A 2 12.21 13.31 -3.85
CA GLY A 2 13.36 12.41 -3.87
C GLY A 2 14.42 12.80 -4.88
N TYR A 3 15.42 11.94 -5.01
CA TYR A 3 16.64 12.19 -5.75
C TYR A 3 16.62 11.42 -7.08
N VAL A 4 16.43 12.15 -8.18
CA VAL A 4 16.48 11.60 -9.53
C VAL A 4 17.93 11.52 -10.00
N SER A 5 18.43 10.31 -10.22
CA SER A 5 19.77 10.07 -10.77
C SER A 5 19.75 9.92 -12.30
N LYS A 6 18.63 9.45 -12.86
CA LYS A 6 18.37 9.48 -14.31
C LYS A 6 16.93 9.86 -14.57
N ASP A 7 16.76 10.86 -15.42
CA ASP A 7 15.47 11.49 -15.68
C ASP A 7 14.66 10.74 -16.76
N ILE A 8 14.28 9.50 -16.43
CA ILE A 8 13.64 8.54 -17.37
C ILE A 8 12.15 8.27 -17.08
N ALA A 9 11.62 8.76 -15.95
CA ALA A 9 10.24 8.49 -15.55
C ALA A 9 9.61 9.74 -14.94
N LEU A 10 8.30 9.89 -15.12
CA LEU A 10 7.45 10.71 -14.26
C LEU A 10 7.14 9.90 -13.01
N ILE A 11 7.42 10.47 -11.84
CA ILE A 11 7.34 9.77 -10.56
C ILE A 11 6.26 10.44 -9.72
N THR A 12 5.25 9.67 -9.33
CA THR A 12 4.34 10.07 -8.26
C THR A 12 4.92 9.57 -6.95
N GLU A 13 5.30 10.50 -6.08
CA GLU A 13 5.91 10.18 -4.80
C GLU A 13 4.86 9.71 -3.78
N PRO A 14 5.23 8.77 -2.89
CA PRO A 14 4.42 8.43 -1.74
C PRO A 14 4.41 9.58 -0.72
N GLU A 15 3.41 9.59 0.14
CA GLU A 15 3.36 10.51 1.29
C GLU A 15 4.51 10.22 2.27
N ILE A 16 5.07 11.27 2.86
CA ILE A 16 6.25 11.19 3.75
C ILE A 16 5.91 10.43 5.03
N VAL A 17 4.72 10.67 5.59
CA VAL A 17 4.26 10.05 6.83
C VAL A 17 2.92 9.37 6.57
N THR A 18 2.82 8.07 6.84
CA THR A 18 1.60 7.28 6.59
C THR A 18 1.29 6.27 7.69
N LEU A 19 0.06 5.75 7.71
CA LEU A 19 -0.33 4.66 8.61
C LEU A 19 -0.08 3.29 7.97
N SER A 20 0.43 2.34 8.75
CA SER A 20 0.85 1.01 8.31
C SER A 20 -0.23 0.17 7.61
N ALA A 21 -1.51 0.39 7.93
CA ALA A 21 -2.62 -0.33 7.30
C ALA A 21 -3.29 0.44 6.15
N VAL A 22 -2.83 1.66 5.84
CA VAL A 22 -3.33 2.48 4.73
C VAL A 22 -2.36 2.34 3.54
N PRO A 23 -2.83 2.02 2.32
CA PRO A 23 -1.96 1.88 1.17
C PRO A 23 -1.18 3.15 0.86
N ASN A 24 0.11 3.02 0.52
CA ASN A 24 0.96 4.12 0.08
C ASN A 24 1.74 3.70 -1.16
N PHE A 25 1.54 4.41 -2.28
CA PHE A 25 2.04 3.99 -3.58
C PHE A 25 3.13 4.92 -4.10
N VAL A 26 4.20 4.33 -4.63
CA VAL A 26 5.05 5.00 -5.63
C VAL A 26 4.61 4.57 -7.02
N VAL A 27 4.51 5.52 -7.96
CA VAL A 27 4.12 5.24 -9.34
C VAL A 27 5.18 5.75 -10.32
N PHE A 28 5.61 4.88 -11.23
CA PHE A 28 6.52 5.18 -12.33
C PHE A 28 5.77 5.16 -13.65
N LYS A 29 5.81 6.28 -14.38
CA LYS A 29 5.20 6.42 -15.70
C LYS A 29 6.23 6.90 -16.70
N SER A 30 6.22 6.34 -17.91
CA SER A 30 7.10 6.85 -18.97
C SER A 30 6.71 8.27 -19.37
N LYS A 31 7.72 9.02 -19.80
CA LYS A 31 7.53 10.34 -20.38
C LYS A 31 6.88 10.20 -21.76
N PRO A 32 6.20 11.26 -22.25
CA PRO A 32 5.65 11.24 -23.60
C PRO A 32 6.74 10.90 -24.62
N GLY A 33 6.50 9.85 -25.42
CA GLY A 33 7.41 9.35 -26.43
C GLY A 33 6.70 9.06 -27.75
N VAL A 34 7.47 8.93 -28.82
CA VAL A 34 6.95 8.56 -30.15
C VAL A 34 6.87 7.03 -30.21
N LYS A 35 5.71 6.52 -30.61
CA LYS A 35 5.52 5.11 -30.98
C LYS A 35 5.20 5.02 -32.46
N LYS A 36 6.04 4.31 -33.21
CA LYS A 36 5.85 4.04 -34.64
C LYS A 36 5.71 2.55 -34.84
N TYR A 37 4.59 2.14 -35.44
CA TYR A 37 4.31 0.74 -35.76
C TYR A 37 4.87 0.42 -37.15
N LEU A 38 5.41 -0.78 -37.32
CA LEU A 38 5.79 -1.27 -38.65
C LEU A 38 4.52 -1.51 -39.44
N GLU A 39 4.51 -1.08 -40.70
CA GLU A 39 3.37 -1.26 -41.59
C GLU A 39 3.83 -1.46 -43.04
N VAL A 40 3.42 -2.58 -43.62
CA VAL A 40 3.74 -2.97 -45.00
C VAL A 40 2.48 -3.48 -45.70
N ASN A 41 2.34 -3.07 -46.96
CA ASN A 41 1.31 -3.58 -47.85
C ASN A 41 1.93 -4.57 -48.84
N ILE A 42 1.36 -5.77 -48.93
CA ILE A 42 1.73 -6.78 -49.93
C ILE A 42 0.54 -6.97 -50.85
N GLN A 43 0.64 -6.46 -52.07
CA GLN A 43 -0.37 -6.68 -53.11
C GLN A 43 -0.04 -7.93 -53.91
N VAL A 44 -1.00 -8.85 -54.00
CA VAL A 44 -0.90 -10.09 -54.78
C VAL A 44 -1.24 -9.82 -56.25
N ASN A 45 -0.34 -10.21 -57.16
CA ASN A 45 -0.50 -10.05 -58.61
C ASN A 45 -0.57 -11.37 -59.38
N VAL A 46 -0.18 -12.49 -58.75
CA VAL A 46 -0.06 -13.80 -59.40
C VAL A 46 -1.40 -14.52 -59.58
N THR A 47 -1.52 -15.22 -60.70
CA THR A 47 -2.56 -16.22 -61.00
C THR A 47 -1.92 -17.49 -61.57
N PRO A 48 -2.56 -18.66 -61.48
CA PRO A 48 -2.04 -19.89 -62.05
C PRO A 48 -2.13 -19.83 -63.58
N THR A 49 -1.00 -19.64 -64.24
CA THR A 49 -0.86 -19.70 -65.71
C THR A 49 0.06 -20.84 -66.12
N THR A 50 -0.26 -21.46 -67.26
CA THR A 50 0.54 -22.53 -67.86
C THR A 50 1.94 -22.01 -68.22
N GLY A 51 2.97 -22.49 -67.51
CA GLY A 51 4.38 -22.19 -67.78
C GLY A 51 5.15 -21.52 -66.64
N ASN A 52 4.48 -21.07 -65.58
CA ASN A 52 5.15 -20.51 -64.39
C ASN A 52 5.41 -21.59 -63.33
N ASP A 53 6.64 -21.65 -62.82
CA ASP A 53 6.94 -22.35 -61.56
C ASP A 53 6.37 -21.53 -60.40
N ILE A 54 5.10 -21.78 -60.06
CA ILE A 54 4.35 -21.05 -59.04
C ILE A 54 5.09 -21.08 -57.69
N PRO A 55 5.56 -22.22 -57.16
CA PRO A 55 6.37 -22.26 -55.94
C PRO A 55 7.60 -21.35 -55.98
N ALA A 56 8.38 -21.37 -57.07
CA ALA A 56 9.56 -20.51 -57.16
C ALA A 56 9.20 -19.03 -57.28
N LEU A 57 8.23 -18.68 -58.13
CA LEU A 57 7.80 -17.30 -58.40
C LEU A 57 7.21 -16.61 -57.16
N THR A 58 6.53 -17.37 -56.31
CA THR A 58 5.80 -16.86 -55.14
C THR A 58 6.55 -17.05 -53.81
N LEU A 59 7.84 -17.38 -53.88
CA LEU A 59 8.69 -17.48 -52.70
C LEU A 59 8.77 -16.12 -51.99
N LEU A 60 8.24 -16.06 -50.77
CA LEU A 60 8.24 -14.91 -49.88
C LEU A 60 9.00 -15.27 -48.59
N GLN A 61 10.04 -14.51 -48.29
CA GLN A 61 10.89 -14.70 -47.12
C GLN A 61 10.74 -13.49 -46.22
N ILE A 62 10.43 -13.71 -44.95
CA ILE A 62 10.34 -12.66 -43.95
C ILE A 62 11.33 -12.96 -42.84
N THR A 63 12.31 -12.08 -42.62
CA THR A 63 13.27 -12.23 -41.53
C THR A 63 12.84 -11.41 -40.32
N ASP A 64 12.78 -12.03 -39.15
CA ASP A 64 12.47 -11.36 -37.89
C ASP A 64 13.67 -10.56 -37.33
N SER A 65 13.43 -9.85 -36.23
CA SER A 65 14.43 -9.05 -35.52
C SER A 65 15.55 -9.87 -34.86
N ALA A 66 15.34 -11.17 -34.64
CA ALA A 66 16.34 -12.11 -34.14
C ALA A 66 17.17 -12.78 -35.26
N GLY A 67 16.82 -12.54 -36.53
CA GLY A 67 17.46 -13.13 -37.70
C GLY A 67 16.85 -14.47 -38.15
N SER A 68 15.72 -14.91 -37.56
CA SER A 68 15.00 -16.09 -37.99
C SER A 68 14.25 -15.83 -39.30
N GLU A 69 14.32 -16.78 -40.22
CA GLU A 69 13.69 -16.66 -41.53
C GLU A 69 12.38 -17.46 -41.58
N HIS A 70 11.29 -16.78 -41.93
CA HIS A 70 9.96 -17.34 -42.14
C HIS A 70 9.67 -17.38 -43.64
N VAL A 71 9.52 -18.58 -44.19
CA VAL A 71 9.42 -18.81 -45.64
C VAL A 71 8.01 -19.23 -46.00
N PHE A 72 7.43 -18.57 -47.00
CA PHE A 72 6.11 -18.86 -47.54
C PHE A 72 6.20 -19.09 -49.04
N LYS A 73 5.44 -20.05 -49.57
CA LYS A 73 5.42 -20.35 -51.00
C LYS A 73 4.02 -20.73 -51.48
N GLY A 74 3.71 -20.34 -52.70
CA GLY A 74 2.46 -20.70 -53.36
C GLY A 74 2.52 -22.10 -53.96
N THR A 75 1.37 -22.74 -54.10
CA THR A 75 1.20 -23.97 -54.89
C THR A 75 -0.05 -23.83 -55.77
N SER A 76 -0.02 -24.49 -56.94
CA SER A 76 -1.19 -24.65 -57.80
C SER A 76 -2.03 -25.87 -57.42
N ASP A 77 -1.55 -26.72 -56.51
CA ASP A 77 -2.28 -27.87 -55.98
C ASP A 77 -2.94 -27.49 -54.64
N LYS A 78 -4.25 -27.66 -54.55
CA LYS A 78 -5.01 -27.32 -53.35
C LYS A 78 -4.69 -28.26 -52.19
N ASP A 79 -4.33 -29.51 -52.47
CA ASP A 79 -4.05 -30.52 -51.45
C ASP A 79 -2.67 -30.32 -50.80
N GLU A 80 -1.79 -29.55 -51.45
CA GLU A 80 -0.47 -29.16 -50.91
C GLU A 80 -0.50 -27.86 -50.08
N ALA A 81 -1.66 -27.20 -49.98
CA ALA A 81 -1.81 -25.98 -49.20
C ALA A 81 -1.91 -26.30 -47.70
N GLY A 82 -1.14 -25.58 -46.88
CA GLY A 82 -1.08 -25.75 -45.43
C GLY A 82 0.22 -25.21 -44.83
N GLY A 83 0.11 -24.65 -43.61
CA GLY A 83 1.25 -24.03 -42.92
C GLY A 83 1.90 -22.92 -43.75
N SER A 84 3.16 -23.09 -44.12
CA SER A 84 3.93 -22.18 -44.97
C SER A 84 3.55 -22.19 -46.45
N SER A 85 2.76 -23.16 -46.91
CA SER A 85 2.33 -23.28 -48.30
C SER A 85 0.91 -22.73 -48.48
N PHE A 86 0.66 -21.86 -49.46
CA PHE A 86 -0.68 -21.31 -49.74
C PHE A 86 -1.14 -21.59 -51.16
N TYR A 87 -2.45 -21.79 -51.35
CA TYR A 87 -3.00 -22.05 -52.67
C TYR A 87 -3.11 -20.78 -53.53
N VAL A 88 -2.62 -20.83 -54.77
CA VAL A 88 -2.70 -19.74 -55.74
C VAL A 88 -3.94 -19.93 -56.63
N SER A 89 -4.97 -19.14 -56.36
CA SER A 89 -6.25 -19.15 -57.06
C SER A 89 -6.21 -18.33 -58.36
N SER A 90 -7.19 -18.58 -59.23
CA SER A 90 -7.47 -17.72 -60.39
C SER A 90 -7.93 -16.31 -60.01
N ASP A 91 -8.46 -16.10 -58.79
CA ASP A 91 -8.74 -14.76 -58.24
C ASP A 91 -7.63 -14.36 -57.25
N THR A 92 -6.97 -13.24 -57.52
CA THR A 92 -5.93 -12.67 -56.64
C THR A 92 -6.43 -12.34 -55.24
N SER A 93 -7.73 -12.11 -55.08
CA SER A 93 -8.37 -11.84 -53.78
C SER A 93 -8.42 -13.10 -52.91
N ASP A 94 -8.72 -14.25 -53.52
CA ASP A 94 -8.67 -15.55 -52.85
C ASP A 94 -7.22 -15.93 -52.52
N THR A 95 -6.28 -15.67 -53.45
CA THR A 95 -4.85 -15.88 -53.19
C THR A 95 -4.35 -15.02 -52.04
N ALA A 96 -4.83 -13.78 -51.93
CA ALA A 96 -4.50 -12.90 -50.80
C ALA A 96 -5.02 -13.45 -49.46
N GLU A 97 -6.24 -13.99 -49.43
CA GLU A 97 -6.79 -14.65 -48.24
C GLU A 97 -5.99 -15.92 -47.88
N ASN A 98 -5.64 -16.74 -48.87
CA ASN A 98 -4.83 -17.95 -48.64
C ASN A 98 -3.43 -17.59 -48.10
N LEU A 99 -2.80 -16.55 -48.63
CA LEU A 99 -1.53 -16.04 -48.11
C LEU A 99 -1.69 -15.51 -46.67
N ARG A 100 -2.77 -14.78 -46.38
CA ARG A 100 -3.07 -14.32 -45.01
C ARG A 100 -3.18 -15.48 -44.03
N GLN A 101 -3.87 -16.56 -44.41
CA GLN A 101 -3.98 -17.76 -43.58
C GLN A 101 -2.62 -18.43 -43.35
N ALA A 102 -1.78 -18.53 -44.38
CA ALA A 102 -0.42 -19.08 -44.24
C ALA A 102 0.43 -18.23 -43.29
N LEU A 103 0.42 -16.90 -43.44
CA LEU A 103 1.10 -15.98 -42.53
C LEU A 103 0.59 -16.12 -41.08
N LEU A 104 -0.72 -16.20 -40.86
CA LEU A 104 -1.30 -16.35 -39.52
C LEU A 104 -1.08 -17.74 -38.90
N SER A 105 -0.78 -18.76 -39.73
CA SER A 105 -0.42 -20.09 -39.24
C SER A 105 0.98 -20.15 -38.65
N ASP A 106 1.86 -19.20 -39.01
CA ASP A 106 3.13 -19.00 -38.34
C ASP A 106 2.89 -18.40 -36.94
N LYS A 107 3.33 -19.11 -35.90
CA LYS A 107 3.06 -18.74 -34.51
C LYS A 107 3.65 -17.37 -34.15
N TRP A 108 4.85 -17.07 -34.64
CA TRP A 108 5.50 -15.80 -34.34
C TRP A 108 4.79 -14.65 -35.06
N PHE A 109 4.48 -14.83 -36.33
CA PHE A 109 3.82 -13.81 -37.14
C PHE A 109 2.39 -13.52 -36.64
N GLY A 110 1.61 -14.56 -36.35
CA GLY A 110 0.26 -14.41 -35.79
C GLY A 110 0.23 -13.76 -34.41
N THR A 111 1.28 -13.93 -33.60
CA THR A 111 1.41 -13.28 -32.28
C THR A 111 1.74 -11.80 -32.41
N ASN A 112 2.65 -11.43 -33.32
CA ASN A 112 3.25 -10.09 -33.37
C ASN A 112 2.62 -9.12 -34.37
N PHE A 113 1.88 -9.62 -35.38
CA PHE A 113 1.31 -8.80 -36.45
C PHE A 113 -0.20 -8.99 -36.58
N GLU A 114 -0.86 -7.91 -36.96
CA GLU A 114 -2.22 -7.90 -37.47
C GLU A 114 -2.15 -7.91 -39.00
N ILE A 115 -2.94 -8.79 -39.63
CA ILE A 115 -3.01 -8.87 -41.08
C ILE A 115 -4.46 -8.74 -41.52
N ALA A 116 -4.74 -7.66 -42.23
CA ALA A 116 -6.06 -7.37 -42.77
C ALA A 116 -6.03 -7.30 -44.29
N ILE A 117 -7.14 -7.67 -44.93
CA ILE A 117 -7.35 -7.47 -46.36
C ILE A 117 -8.47 -6.44 -46.51
N PRO A 118 -8.19 -5.20 -46.94
CA PRO A 118 -9.22 -4.21 -47.15
C PRO A 118 -10.25 -4.67 -48.19
N PHE A 119 -11.52 -4.38 -47.94
CA PHE A 119 -12.59 -4.67 -48.89
C PHE A 119 -12.53 -3.73 -50.10
N VAL A 120 -12.95 -4.25 -51.26
CA VAL A 120 -13.17 -3.48 -52.49
C VAL A 120 -14.62 -3.65 -52.93
N GLN A 121 -15.21 -2.55 -53.39
CA GLN A 121 -16.55 -2.54 -53.93
C GLN A 121 -16.51 -2.88 -55.42
N SER A 122 -17.26 -3.92 -55.80
CA SER A 122 -17.45 -4.32 -57.20
C SER A 122 -18.95 -4.33 -57.49
N GLY A 123 -19.46 -3.24 -58.08
CA GLY A 123 -20.89 -3.02 -58.25
C GLY A 123 -21.64 -2.92 -56.91
N ASN A 124 -22.68 -3.74 -56.73
CA ASN A 124 -23.46 -3.82 -55.48
C ASN A 124 -22.90 -4.84 -54.46
N SER A 125 -21.74 -5.45 -54.72
CA SER A 125 -21.14 -6.46 -53.85
C SER A 125 -19.82 -5.97 -53.22
N VAL A 126 -19.64 -6.31 -51.95
CA VAL A 126 -18.40 -6.06 -51.18
C VAL A 126 -17.62 -7.38 -51.15
N LYS A 127 -16.37 -7.37 -51.61
CA LYS A 127 -15.47 -8.52 -51.54
C LYS A 127 -14.10 -8.12 -50.99
N ASN A 128 -13.33 -9.10 -50.53
CA ASN A 128 -11.94 -8.86 -50.15
C ASN A 128 -11.15 -8.33 -51.35
N GLY A 129 -10.19 -7.44 -51.09
CA GLY A 129 -9.20 -7.03 -52.06
C GLY A 129 -8.08 -8.04 -52.25
N ARG A 130 -7.07 -7.60 -52.99
CA ARG A 130 -5.84 -8.37 -53.27
C ARG A 130 -4.61 -7.88 -52.50
N THR A 131 -4.80 -6.94 -51.57
CA THR A 131 -3.72 -6.33 -50.81
C THR A 131 -3.82 -6.73 -49.35
N LEU A 132 -2.75 -7.29 -48.81
CA LEU A 132 -2.60 -7.54 -47.38
C LEU A 132 -1.99 -6.28 -46.75
N ASN A 133 -2.66 -5.71 -45.76
CA ASN A 133 -2.07 -4.73 -44.85
C ASN A 133 -1.56 -5.50 -43.63
N ILE A 134 -0.24 -5.45 -43.43
CA ILE A 134 0.43 -6.08 -42.30
C ILE A 134 0.92 -4.95 -41.40
N LYS A 135 0.44 -4.95 -40.15
CA LYS A 135 0.79 -3.95 -39.14
C LYS A 135 1.27 -4.62 -37.87
N SER A 136 2.36 -4.12 -37.27
CA SER A 136 2.82 -4.64 -35.98
C SER A 136 1.80 -4.33 -34.88
N LYS A 137 1.57 -5.31 -33.98
CA LYS A 137 0.69 -5.13 -32.81
C LYS A 137 1.33 -4.29 -31.70
N GLY A 138 2.66 -4.18 -31.71
CA GLY A 138 3.44 -3.34 -30.81
C GLY A 138 4.44 -2.45 -31.54
N ALA A 139 5.18 -1.66 -30.77
CA ALA A 139 6.22 -0.77 -31.26
C ALA A 139 7.58 -1.14 -30.65
N GLY A 140 8.66 -0.93 -31.40
CA GLY A 140 10.03 -1.20 -30.97
C GLY A 140 10.76 -2.17 -31.89
N ARG A 141 12.04 -2.38 -31.64
CA ARG A 141 12.92 -3.16 -32.53
C ARG A 141 12.46 -4.61 -32.74
N ASP A 142 11.80 -5.20 -31.75
CA ASP A 142 11.34 -6.59 -31.78
C ASP A 142 10.33 -6.83 -32.91
N PHE A 143 9.63 -5.77 -33.34
CA PHE A 143 8.63 -5.78 -34.41
C PHE A 143 9.19 -5.44 -35.79
N ASN A 144 10.49 -5.19 -35.92
CA ASN A 144 11.12 -4.97 -37.21
C ASN A 144 11.22 -6.28 -37.99
N ILE A 145 10.89 -6.23 -39.27
CA ILE A 145 11.05 -7.33 -40.21
C ILE A 145 11.71 -6.85 -41.49
N SER A 146 12.39 -7.76 -42.17
CA SER A 146 12.74 -7.59 -43.58
C SER A 146 11.87 -8.52 -44.43
N VAL A 147 11.46 -8.05 -45.62
CA VAL A 147 10.66 -8.84 -46.56
C VAL A 147 11.44 -8.97 -47.86
N SER A 148 11.68 -10.19 -48.29
CA SER A 148 12.39 -10.56 -49.50
C SER A 148 11.51 -11.47 -50.36
N ALA A 149 11.48 -11.23 -51.67
CA ALA A 149 10.81 -12.08 -52.64
C ALA A 149 11.80 -12.34 -53.81
N PRO A 150 12.77 -13.25 -53.64
CA PRO A 150 13.99 -13.30 -54.46
C PRO A 150 13.72 -13.58 -55.95
N ASN A 151 12.63 -14.26 -56.27
CA ASN A 151 12.26 -14.63 -57.64
C ASN A 151 11.15 -13.74 -58.23
N ASN A 152 10.72 -12.69 -57.52
CA ASN A 152 9.64 -11.79 -57.91
C ASN A 152 10.13 -10.70 -58.90
N THR A 153 10.69 -11.13 -60.04
CA THR A 153 11.19 -10.21 -61.07
C THR A 153 10.05 -9.37 -61.64
N GLY A 154 10.21 -8.04 -61.67
CA GLY A 154 9.21 -7.12 -62.24
C GLY A 154 7.89 -7.05 -61.47
N ASN A 155 7.86 -7.44 -60.19
CA ASN A 155 6.65 -7.50 -59.36
C ASN A 155 5.58 -8.48 -59.88
N ALA A 156 6.01 -9.52 -60.60
CA ALA A 156 5.13 -10.52 -61.21
C ALA A 156 4.25 -11.27 -60.19
N ALA A 157 4.79 -11.56 -59.00
CA ALA A 157 4.04 -12.18 -57.91
C ALA A 157 3.46 -11.18 -56.92
N TYR A 158 4.27 -10.21 -56.50
CA TYR A 158 3.93 -9.28 -55.44
C TYR A 158 4.35 -7.85 -55.76
N THR A 159 3.58 -6.88 -55.30
CA THR A 159 4.05 -5.50 -55.10
C THR A 159 4.15 -5.24 -53.60
N ILE A 160 5.35 -4.99 -53.09
CA ILE A 160 5.60 -4.70 -51.67
C ILE A 160 5.79 -3.20 -51.50
N ALA A 161 4.95 -2.57 -50.70
CA ALA A 161 4.99 -1.14 -50.42
C ALA A 161 5.03 -0.90 -48.91
N TRP A 162 6.10 -0.26 -48.44
CA TRP A 162 6.25 0.12 -47.04
C TRP A 162 5.49 1.40 -46.74
N VAL A 163 4.59 1.35 -45.78
CA VAL A 163 3.99 2.55 -45.17
C VAL A 163 4.94 3.05 -44.09
N ASN A 164 5.37 2.15 -43.21
CA ASN A 164 6.36 2.37 -42.16
C ASN A 164 7.36 1.20 -42.16
N ASN A 165 8.56 1.43 -42.66
CA ASN A 165 9.60 0.40 -42.78
C ASN A 165 10.39 0.12 -41.50
N VAL A 166 10.14 0.87 -40.43
CA VAL A 166 10.78 0.71 -39.13
C VAL A 166 9.73 0.94 -38.05
N SER A 167 9.65 0.01 -37.11
CA SER A 167 9.00 0.19 -35.82
C SER A 167 9.98 0.81 -34.82
N GLN A 168 9.50 1.79 -34.07
CA GLN A 168 10.28 2.55 -33.08
C GLN A 168 9.47 2.70 -31.80
N ASN A 169 10.13 2.46 -30.67
CA ASN A 169 9.58 2.77 -29.35
C ASN A 169 10.58 3.67 -28.62
N ASN A 170 10.21 4.93 -28.42
CA ASN A 170 11.02 5.84 -27.61
C ASN A 170 10.42 5.98 -26.20
N ASP A 171 10.05 4.85 -25.59
CA ASP A 171 9.61 4.84 -24.21
C ASP A 171 10.78 5.22 -23.32
N SER A 172 10.62 6.22 -22.46
CA SER A 172 11.76 6.71 -21.68
C SER A 172 12.26 5.69 -20.64
N ILE A 173 11.44 4.72 -20.24
CA ILE A 173 11.78 3.68 -19.26
C ILE A 173 12.33 2.44 -19.96
N SER A 174 11.59 1.87 -20.93
CA SER A 174 11.99 0.62 -21.61
C SER A 174 12.87 0.86 -22.84
N GLY A 175 13.00 2.11 -23.31
CA GLY A 175 13.68 2.42 -24.56
C GLY A 175 12.99 1.72 -25.74
N GLU A 176 13.82 1.13 -26.62
CA GLU A 176 13.37 0.35 -27.78
C GLU A 176 12.87 -1.06 -27.40
N GLU A 177 13.06 -1.48 -26.15
CA GLU A 177 12.55 -2.77 -25.67
C GLU A 177 11.03 -2.70 -25.45
N SER A 178 10.37 -3.84 -25.67
CA SER A 178 8.94 -4.02 -25.40
C SER A 178 8.61 -4.08 -23.91
N THR A 179 9.56 -4.56 -23.07
CA THR A 179 9.42 -4.64 -21.62
C THR A 179 10.75 -4.39 -20.91
N VAL A 180 10.69 -4.00 -19.64
CA VAL A 180 11.87 -3.94 -18.75
C VAL A 180 11.47 -4.24 -17.32
N GLU A 181 12.37 -4.79 -16.51
CA GLU A 181 12.12 -5.02 -15.08
C GLU A 181 12.55 -3.81 -14.26
N ILE A 182 11.69 -3.41 -13.33
CA ILE A 182 11.99 -2.38 -12.32
C ILE A 182 12.06 -3.05 -10.96
N ASP A 183 13.20 -2.85 -10.29
CA ASP A 183 13.46 -3.29 -8.93
C ASP A 183 13.36 -2.08 -7.99
N LEU A 184 12.69 -2.26 -6.85
CA LEU A 184 12.69 -1.36 -5.71
C LEU A 184 13.45 -2.01 -4.56
N ASP A 185 14.70 -1.63 -4.35
CA ASP A 185 15.42 -1.97 -3.12
C ASP A 185 14.85 -1.15 -1.96
N VAL A 186 14.54 -1.77 -0.84
CA VAL A 186 13.97 -1.14 0.34
C VAL A 186 14.95 -1.22 1.50
N TYR A 187 15.14 -0.08 2.18
CA TYR A 187 16.07 0.11 3.28
C TYR A 187 15.30 0.60 4.52
N ALA A 188 15.57 0.04 5.69
CA ALA A 188 15.02 0.47 6.97
C ALA A 188 15.99 1.34 7.75
N ASP A 189 15.43 2.13 8.66
CA ASP A 189 16.17 2.86 9.69
C ASP A 189 17.27 3.77 9.12
N PRO A 190 17.00 4.62 8.11
CA PRO A 190 17.94 5.67 7.76
C PRO A 190 18.13 6.61 8.95
N ASP A 191 19.37 7.05 9.18
CA ASP A 191 19.73 8.02 10.23
C ASP A 191 19.29 9.44 9.82
N VAL A 192 17.97 9.66 9.83
CA VAL A 192 17.29 10.88 9.42
C VAL A 192 16.07 11.09 10.30
N PHE A 193 16.05 12.18 11.06
CA PHE A 193 14.87 12.63 11.78
C PHE A 193 13.87 13.31 10.84
N LEU A 194 12.58 13.26 11.16
CA LEU A 194 11.54 13.88 10.34
C LEU A 194 11.78 15.39 10.20
N GLY A 195 12.00 15.83 8.95
CA GLY A 195 12.26 17.23 8.61
C GLY A 195 13.74 17.58 8.36
N GLN A 196 14.68 16.71 8.73
CA GLN A 196 16.10 16.93 8.46
C GLN A 196 16.45 16.78 6.97
N ASP A 197 17.59 17.34 6.57
CA ASP A 197 18.17 17.09 5.25
C ASP A 197 18.47 15.60 5.10
N ASP A 198 17.79 14.95 4.17
CA ASP A 198 17.77 13.50 4.04
C ASP A 198 18.63 13.00 2.89
N LYS A 199 19.44 13.85 2.26
CA LYS A 199 20.26 13.47 1.09
C LYS A 199 21.01 12.14 1.34
N PRO A 200 20.90 11.15 0.44
CA PRO A 200 21.54 9.83 0.56
C PRO A 200 23.05 9.90 0.25
N VAL A 201 23.79 10.72 1.00
CA VAL A 201 25.23 10.97 0.77
C VAL A 201 26.13 9.91 1.40
N ASN A 202 25.61 9.09 2.31
CA ASN A 202 26.35 8.04 3.00
C ASN A 202 25.43 6.82 3.29
N PRO A 203 26.00 5.67 3.65
CA PRO A 203 25.21 4.46 3.97
C PRO A 203 24.24 4.64 5.12
N ASP A 204 24.59 5.43 6.14
CA ASP A 204 23.75 5.63 7.33
C ASP A 204 22.44 6.37 6.97
N LYS A 205 22.50 7.37 6.08
CA LYS A 205 21.32 8.05 5.53
C LYS A 205 20.55 7.24 4.49
N ILE A 206 21.12 6.16 3.95
CA ILE A 206 20.38 5.22 3.11
C ILE A 206 19.61 4.22 3.99
N GLY A 207 20.23 3.77 5.08
CA GLY A 207 19.68 2.77 5.99
C GLY A 207 20.13 1.35 5.64
N ARG A 208 19.58 0.38 6.36
CA ARG A 208 19.89 -1.05 6.22
C ARG A 208 18.96 -1.70 5.20
N TYR A 209 19.53 -2.34 4.18
CA TYR A 209 18.76 -3.13 3.21
C TYR A 209 17.88 -4.19 3.89
N ILE A 210 16.62 -4.29 3.48
CA ILE A 210 15.65 -5.26 3.98
C ILE A 210 15.31 -6.29 2.89
N THR A 211 14.87 -5.79 1.73
CA THR A 211 14.31 -6.59 0.64
C THR A 211 14.23 -5.78 -0.64
N ASP A 212 13.99 -6.43 -1.76
CA ASP A 212 13.60 -5.80 -3.02
C ASP A 212 12.17 -6.20 -3.42
N LEU A 213 11.50 -5.31 -4.17
CA LEU A 213 10.23 -5.58 -4.85
C LEU A 213 10.45 -5.48 -6.36
N GLN A 214 10.01 -6.47 -7.12
CA GLN A 214 10.27 -6.55 -8.56
C GLN A 214 8.97 -6.57 -9.35
N LYS A 215 8.88 -5.78 -10.42
CA LYS A 215 7.77 -5.86 -11.37
C LYS A 215 8.23 -5.55 -12.80
N THR A 216 7.61 -6.22 -13.77
CA THR A 216 7.82 -5.96 -15.20
C THR A 216 7.00 -4.75 -15.65
N TYR A 217 7.68 -3.76 -16.21
CA TYR A 217 7.11 -2.62 -16.92
C TYR A 217 6.88 -2.97 -18.40
N ALA A 218 5.67 -2.69 -18.91
CA ALA A 218 5.26 -2.97 -20.29
C ALA A 218 4.49 -1.79 -20.91
N GLY A 219 5.04 -0.57 -20.82
CA GLY A 219 4.46 0.61 -21.47
C GLY A 219 3.26 1.25 -20.75
N ALA A 220 2.89 0.76 -19.56
CA ALA A 220 1.82 1.27 -18.70
C ALA A 220 2.37 1.70 -17.33
N PRO A 221 1.74 2.65 -16.62
CA PRO A 221 2.19 3.07 -15.30
C PRO A 221 2.38 1.90 -14.35
N LEU A 222 3.56 1.80 -13.76
CA LEU A 222 3.91 0.76 -12.80
C LEU A 222 3.85 1.33 -11.40
N TRP A 223 3.24 0.60 -10.47
CA TRP A 223 3.09 1.05 -9.09
C TRP A 223 3.57 -0.01 -8.10
N PHE A 224 4.04 0.42 -6.94
CA PHE A 224 4.40 -0.43 -5.82
C PHE A 224 3.70 0.09 -4.56
N GLU A 225 3.09 -0.82 -3.81
CA GLU A 225 2.45 -0.50 -2.54
C GLU A 225 3.47 -0.79 -1.44
N LEU A 226 3.91 0.25 -0.73
CA LEU A 226 5.04 0.20 0.18
C LEU A 226 4.63 -0.21 1.60
N ASN A 227 3.41 0.15 2.02
CA ASN A 227 2.96 -0.08 3.39
C ASN A 227 2.61 -1.56 3.66
N ALA A 228 2.36 -2.38 2.65
CA ALA A 228 2.15 -3.82 2.78
C ALA A 228 3.32 -4.50 3.50
N MET A 229 4.56 -4.04 3.25
CA MET A 229 5.76 -4.54 3.94
C MET A 229 5.73 -4.24 5.44
N PHE A 230 5.04 -3.17 5.84
CA PHE A 230 4.93 -2.70 7.21
C PHE A 230 3.55 -2.99 7.83
N SER A 231 2.64 -3.66 7.11
CA SER A 231 1.27 -3.96 7.59
C SER A 231 1.23 -4.84 8.85
N ARG A 232 2.29 -5.64 9.06
CA ARG A 232 2.53 -6.46 10.25
C ARG A 232 3.44 -5.78 11.28
N TYR A 233 3.86 -4.54 11.03
CA TYR A 233 4.66 -3.78 11.98
C TYR A 233 3.84 -3.57 13.24
N GLY A 234 4.38 -4.07 14.36
CA GLY A 234 3.74 -4.06 15.67
C GLY A 234 4.57 -3.32 16.72
N GLY A 235 5.52 -2.47 16.31
CA GLY A 235 6.36 -1.71 17.25
C GLY A 235 5.52 -0.76 18.10
N TYR A 236 5.81 -0.73 19.40
CA TYR A 236 5.34 0.26 20.37
C TYR A 236 6.15 0.14 21.68
N ASN A 237 6.23 1.23 22.42
CA ASN A 237 6.69 1.25 23.80
C ASN A 237 5.48 1.31 24.75
N ARG A 238 5.56 0.60 25.87
CA ARG A 238 4.49 0.63 26.88
C ARG A 238 4.49 1.97 27.62
N PRO A 239 3.33 2.54 27.96
CA PRO A 239 3.26 3.73 28.79
C PRO A 239 3.90 3.47 30.16
N PRO A 240 4.77 4.37 30.65
CA PRO A 240 5.30 4.28 32.00
C PRO A 240 4.20 4.48 33.04
N ASP A 241 4.44 4.03 34.28
CA ASP A 241 3.51 4.24 35.40
C ASP A 241 3.53 5.67 35.94
N VAL A 242 4.54 6.46 35.58
CA VAL A 242 4.74 7.83 36.05
C VAL A 242 4.38 8.85 34.97
N PRO A 243 3.82 10.02 35.33
CA PRO A 243 3.60 11.11 34.38
C PRO A 243 4.88 11.58 33.71
N GLY A 244 4.82 11.87 32.41
CA GLY A 244 5.97 12.30 31.63
C GLY A 244 5.94 11.87 30.18
N TRP A 245 6.86 12.43 29.39
CA TRP A 245 7.04 12.13 27.98
C TRP A 245 7.82 10.85 27.75
N PHE A 246 7.42 10.11 26.71
CA PHE A 246 8.16 8.95 26.22
C PHE A 246 7.96 8.80 24.70
N ASP A 247 8.93 8.15 24.06
CA ASP A 247 8.79 7.68 22.67
C ASP A 247 7.70 6.64 22.60
N THR A 248 6.67 6.88 21.77
CA THR A 248 5.58 5.92 21.58
C THR A 248 6.08 4.62 20.92
N GLY A 249 7.20 4.65 20.18
CA GLY A 249 7.83 3.49 19.55
C GLY A 249 7.05 2.94 18.35
N THR A 250 6.10 3.70 17.83
CA THR A 250 5.15 3.26 16.79
C THR A 250 5.57 3.65 15.38
N ILE A 251 6.66 4.38 15.22
CA ILE A 251 7.14 4.81 13.91
C ILE A 251 8.25 3.91 13.38
N LYS A 252 8.32 3.75 12.06
CA LYS A 252 9.43 3.14 11.34
C LYS A 252 9.85 4.02 10.19
N ALA A 253 11.14 4.35 10.11
CA ALA A 253 11.70 5.06 8.98
C ALA A 253 12.18 4.06 7.91
N TYR A 254 12.01 4.41 6.64
CA TYR A 254 12.47 3.62 5.51
C TYR A 254 12.77 4.49 4.29
N ARG A 255 13.45 3.90 3.31
CA ARG A 255 13.77 4.51 2.01
C ARG A 255 13.72 3.43 0.94
N PHE A 256 13.54 3.82 -0.32
CA PHE A 256 13.71 2.89 -1.44
C PHE A 256 14.55 3.48 -2.56
N VAL A 257 15.18 2.58 -3.34
CA VAL A 257 15.95 2.90 -4.54
C VAL A 257 15.33 2.16 -5.71
N ALA A 258 14.87 2.90 -6.72
CA ALA A 258 14.33 2.35 -7.94
C ALA A 258 15.42 2.15 -8.99
N LYS A 259 15.47 0.95 -9.55
CA LYS A 259 16.47 0.52 -10.52
C LYS A 259 15.79 -0.06 -11.75
N VAL A 260 16.35 0.25 -12.92
CA VAL A 260 16.06 -0.51 -14.14
C VAL A 260 17.01 -1.70 -14.15
N LYS A 261 16.47 -2.91 -14.25
CA LYS A 261 17.26 -4.14 -14.28
C LYS A 261 17.57 -4.54 -15.72
N GLY A 262 18.81 -4.95 -15.95
CA GLY A 262 19.30 -5.41 -17.24
C GLY A 262 20.77 -5.80 -17.16
N VAL A 263 21.43 -5.98 -18.30
CA VAL A 263 22.88 -6.28 -18.34
C VAL A 263 23.70 -5.21 -17.60
N ASN A 264 23.25 -3.95 -17.68
CA ASN A 264 23.79 -2.83 -16.92
C ASN A 264 22.68 -2.25 -16.04
N SER A 265 22.34 -2.93 -14.94
CA SER A 265 21.37 -2.39 -13.98
C SER A 265 21.82 -1.04 -13.43
N TYR A 266 20.92 -0.06 -13.37
CA TYR A 266 21.23 1.27 -12.85
C TYR A 266 20.09 1.84 -12.02
N PRO A 267 20.38 2.57 -10.93
CA PRO A 267 19.38 3.36 -10.23
C PRO A 267 18.96 4.54 -11.10
N PHE A 268 17.68 4.91 -11.00
CA PHE A 268 17.17 6.14 -11.63
C PHE A 268 16.48 7.07 -10.62
N TYR A 269 16.05 6.55 -9.46
CA TYR A 269 15.41 7.33 -8.41
C TYR A 269 15.73 6.77 -7.03
N ILE A 270 15.90 7.66 -6.05
CA ILE A 270 16.04 7.34 -4.63
C ILE A 270 15.00 8.17 -3.88
N SER A 271 14.17 7.54 -3.06
CA SER A 271 13.15 8.27 -2.30
C SER A 271 13.77 9.16 -1.22
N ASN A 272 12.99 10.15 -0.77
CA ASN A 272 13.23 10.75 0.54
C ASN A 272 13.12 9.69 1.66
N ALA A 273 13.52 10.04 2.88
CA ALA A 273 13.20 9.24 4.05
C ALA A 273 11.67 9.30 4.26
N LEU A 274 11.07 8.14 4.36
CA LEU A 274 9.64 7.94 4.54
C LEU A 274 9.39 7.30 5.90
N PHE A 275 8.22 7.54 6.48
CA PHE A 275 7.88 7.16 7.83
C PHE A 275 6.52 6.47 7.87
N VAL A 276 6.46 5.29 8.48
CA VAL A 276 5.23 4.53 8.68
C VAL A 276 4.93 4.46 10.17
N LEU A 277 3.75 4.92 10.57
CA LEU A 277 3.22 4.79 11.92
C LEU A 277 2.38 3.53 12.05
N HIS A 278 2.51 2.84 13.17
CA HIS A 278 1.67 1.72 13.57
C HIS A 278 0.26 2.23 13.92
N GLY A 279 -0.55 2.37 12.88
CA GLY A 279 -1.96 2.74 12.98
C GLY A 279 -2.75 2.10 11.85
N TYR A 280 -4.06 2.31 11.90
CA TYR A 280 -5.01 1.74 10.95
C TYR A 280 -6.07 2.75 10.54
N GLY A 281 -6.61 2.55 9.35
CA GLY A 281 -7.70 3.33 8.80
C GLY A 281 -8.38 2.53 7.70
N PRO A 282 -9.60 2.91 7.28
CA PRO A 282 -10.23 2.32 6.12
C PRO A 282 -9.33 2.50 4.89
N ALA A 283 -9.16 1.46 4.08
CA ALA A 283 -8.34 1.55 2.86
C ALA A 283 -8.86 2.59 1.85
N SER A 284 -10.12 3.02 1.98
CA SER A 284 -10.76 4.06 1.17
C SER A 284 -10.54 5.48 1.70
N GLU A 285 -10.03 5.65 2.92
CA GLU A 285 -9.78 6.96 3.53
C GLU A 285 -8.29 7.28 3.43
N ALA A 286 -7.93 8.20 2.54
CA ALA A 286 -6.63 8.83 2.58
C ALA A 286 -6.58 9.73 3.82
N ILE A 287 -5.92 9.27 4.88
CA ILE A 287 -5.70 10.08 6.08
C ILE A 287 -4.46 10.95 5.82
N ASP A 288 -4.68 12.25 5.67
CA ASP A 288 -3.59 13.22 5.64
C ASP A 288 -3.04 13.41 7.05
N LEU A 289 -1.81 12.93 7.29
CA LEU A 289 -1.17 13.04 8.59
C LEU A 289 -0.52 14.41 8.83
N ASN A 290 -0.46 15.30 7.83
CA ASN A 290 0.17 16.61 7.98
C ASN A 290 -0.49 17.47 9.07
N GLU A 291 -1.81 17.32 9.28
CA GLU A 291 -2.52 18.04 10.35
C GLU A 291 -2.10 17.62 11.76
N TYR A 292 -1.36 16.51 11.93
CA TYR A 292 -0.88 15.98 13.21
C TYR A 292 0.62 16.21 13.46
N ILE A 293 1.33 16.77 12.48
CA ILE A 293 2.79 16.97 12.52
C ILE A 293 3.08 18.39 13.01
N TYR A 294 3.68 18.49 14.20
CA TYR A 294 4.14 19.75 14.74
C TYR A 294 5.46 20.15 14.11
N ASP A 295 5.49 21.30 13.45
CA ASP A 295 6.63 21.81 12.69
C ASP A 295 6.98 23.27 13.00
N ASP A 296 6.76 23.69 14.26
CA ASP A 296 6.96 25.06 14.76
C ASP A 296 5.88 26.07 14.29
N GLU A 297 5.48 26.01 13.02
CA GLU A 297 4.67 27.05 12.37
C GLU A 297 3.15 26.88 12.60
N ASN A 298 2.66 25.64 12.68
CA ASN A 298 1.24 25.36 12.59
C ASN A 298 0.63 24.84 13.89
N ARG A 299 -0.64 25.20 14.11
CA ARG A 299 -1.45 24.58 15.16
C ARG A 299 -1.90 23.19 14.67
N ILE A 300 -1.59 22.15 15.45
CA ILE A 300 -1.84 20.77 15.05
C ILE A 300 -3.07 20.15 15.73
N ARG A 301 -3.56 19.05 15.15
CA ARG A 301 -4.41 18.09 15.84
C ARG A 301 -3.54 17.08 16.58
N LEU A 302 -4.04 16.60 17.70
CA LEU A 302 -3.36 15.55 18.47
C LEU A 302 -3.64 14.20 17.83
N LEU A 303 -2.72 13.24 17.95
CA LEU A 303 -2.89 11.87 17.45
C LEU A 303 -3.90 11.08 18.30
N SER A 304 -5.13 11.57 18.37
CA SER A 304 -6.26 10.96 19.06
C SER A 304 -7.57 11.52 18.51
N ASN A 305 -8.56 10.65 18.33
CA ASN A 305 -9.94 11.06 18.02
C ASN A 305 -10.82 11.05 19.26
N LYS A 306 -10.21 10.92 20.45
CA LYS A 306 -10.92 10.82 21.72
C LYS A 306 -11.83 12.04 21.88
N PRO A 307 -13.17 11.86 21.92
CA PRO A 307 -14.08 12.94 22.23
C PRO A 307 -13.97 13.30 23.71
N ARG A 308 -14.80 14.23 24.17
CA ARG A 308 -14.86 14.54 25.61
C ARG A 308 -15.26 13.29 26.40
N THR A 309 -14.42 12.88 27.33
CA THR A 309 -14.66 11.71 28.19
C THR A 309 -14.65 12.09 29.66
N THR A 310 -15.07 11.17 30.52
CA THR A 310 -14.98 11.37 31.97
C THR A 310 -13.60 11.00 32.50
N TYR A 311 -13.13 11.74 33.50
CA TYR A 311 -11.92 11.45 34.25
C TYR A 311 -12.27 11.19 35.72
N VAL A 312 -11.67 10.14 36.27
CA VAL A 312 -11.68 9.82 37.70
C VAL A 312 -10.24 9.86 38.21
N ARG A 313 -10.04 10.37 39.42
CA ARG A 313 -8.72 10.43 40.05
C ARG A 313 -8.02 9.06 40.03
N GLY A 314 -6.73 9.04 39.67
CA GLY A 314 -5.92 7.85 39.45
C GLY A 314 -5.97 7.26 38.04
N GLN A 315 -6.83 7.76 37.15
CA GLN A 315 -6.88 7.32 35.74
C GLN A 315 -5.67 7.84 34.96
N LYS A 316 -4.94 6.95 34.29
CA LYS A 316 -3.87 7.36 33.36
C LYS A 316 -4.51 7.91 32.09
N GLU A 317 -4.00 9.03 31.64
CA GLU A 317 -4.48 9.70 30.44
C GLU A 317 -3.30 10.17 29.60
N TYR A 318 -3.53 10.36 28.30
CA TYR A 318 -2.45 10.57 27.35
C TYR A 318 -2.71 11.73 26.39
N ILE A 319 -1.62 12.36 25.95
CA ILE A 319 -1.58 13.27 24.80
C ILE A 319 -0.49 12.79 23.84
N ASN A 320 -0.77 12.82 22.54
CA ASN A 320 0.08 12.24 21.51
C ASN A 320 0.28 13.22 20.36
N PHE A 321 1.50 13.34 19.83
CA PHE A 321 1.79 14.17 18.65
C PHE A 321 3.00 13.66 17.87
N ILE A 322 3.12 14.09 16.60
CA ILE A 322 4.30 13.87 15.77
C ILE A 322 5.16 15.13 15.79
N LEU A 323 6.46 14.99 16.04
CA LEU A 323 7.43 16.08 15.95
C LEU A 323 8.17 16.01 14.62
N LYS A 324 8.19 17.13 13.90
CA LYS A 324 9.09 17.41 12.79
C LYS A 324 10.10 18.45 13.28
N ASP A 325 11.38 18.09 13.26
CA ASP A 325 12.46 18.95 13.70
C ASP A 325 13.66 18.87 12.73
N PRO A 326 13.86 19.89 11.87
CA PRO A 326 14.97 19.93 10.92
C PRO A 326 16.34 20.10 11.60
N HIS A 327 16.36 20.51 12.87
CA HIS A 327 17.55 20.79 13.66
C HIS A 327 17.69 19.82 14.84
N HIS A 328 17.06 18.64 14.75
CA HIS A 328 17.10 17.66 15.83
C HIS A 328 18.54 17.19 16.08
N GLY A 329 19.02 17.29 17.32
CA GLY A 329 20.40 16.92 17.67
C GLY A 329 21.48 17.94 17.31
N ASP A 330 21.13 19.10 16.73
CA ASP A 330 22.07 20.20 16.53
C ASP A 330 22.48 20.83 17.87
N SER A 331 23.76 21.18 18.02
CA SER A 331 24.34 21.73 19.26
C SER A 331 24.10 23.25 19.48
N VAL A 332 23.14 23.87 18.76
CA VAL A 332 22.97 25.34 18.61
C VAL A 332 21.45 25.68 18.78
N PRO A 333 21.02 26.87 19.27
CA PRO A 333 20.39 27.04 20.58
C PRO A 333 18.98 27.63 20.51
N GLU A 334 18.23 27.45 19.42
CA GLU A 334 16.79 27.73 19.43
C GLU A 334 16.04 26.55 20.06
N ASP A 335 16.44 26.24 21.29
CA ASP A 335 15.79 25.25 22.13
C ASP A 335 14.50 25.85 22.66
N PHE A 336 13.40 25.50 22.01
CA PHE A 336 12.09 25.71 22.56
C PHE A 336 11.70 24.57 23.51
N LEU A 337 10.82 24.89 24.44
CA LEU A 337 10.34 23.95 25.42
C LEU A 337 8.90 23.57 25.09
N LEU A 338 8.68 22.28 24.86
CA LEU A 338 7.35 21.71 24.76
C LEU A 338 6.90 21.25 26.14
N GLN A 339 5.62 21.49 26.41
CA GLN A 339 4.99 21.17 27.69
C GLN A 339 3.50 20.92 27.49
N VAL A 340 2.91 20.30 28.50
CA VAL A 340 1.46 20.08 28.55
C VAL A 340 0.81 21.27 29.23
N ALA A 341 -0.21 21.85 28.60
CA ALA A 341 -1.06 22.89 29.16
C ALA A 341 -2.40 22.30 29.61
N TYR A 342 -2.69 22.40 30.90
CA TYR A 342 -3.95 21.99 31.53
C TYR A 342 -4.82 23.21 31.79
N GLN A 343 -5.75 23.52 30.90
CA GLN A 343 -6.71 24.59 31.09
C GLN A 343 -7.89 24.08 31.94
N VAL A 344 -8.09 24.70 33.09
CA VAL A 344 -9.04 24.25 34.11
C VAL A 344 -10.29 25.11 34.09
N TYR A 345 -11.45 24.46 34.15
CA TYR A 345 -12.76 25.10 34.17
C TYR A 345 -13.61 24.55 35.30
N SER A 346 -14.42 25.41 35.92
CA SER A 346 -15.45 25.01 36.88
C SER A 346 -16.60 24.22 36.23
N PRO A 347 -17.48 23.55 37.00
CA PRO A 347 -18.66 22.88 36.46
C PRO A 347 -19.61 23.81 35.67
N GLY A 348 -19.61 25.11 35.99
CA GLY A 348 -20.34 26.14 35.24
C GLY A 348 -19.60 26.64 33.99
N ASN A 349 -18.55 25.95 33.53
CA ASN A 349 -17.72 26.29 32.38
C ASN A 349 -16.97 27.64 32.48
N LYS A 350 -16.81 28.17 33.70
CA LYS A 350 -15.94 29.34 33.95
C LYS A 350 -14.48 28.91 34.04
N TYR A 351 -13.61 29.56 33.27
CA TYR A 351 -12.16 29.36 33.31
C TYR A 351 -11.57 29.73 34.67
N LEU A 352 -10.75 28.84 35.22
CA LEU A 352 -10.11 28.98 36.55
C LEU A 352 -8.62 29.26 36.46
N GLY A 353 -7.94 28.79 35.42
CA GLY A 353 -6.51 28.97 35.22
C GLY A 353 -5.92 27.93 34.27
N THR A 354 -4.62 28.06 34.00
CA THR A 354 -3.83 27.06 33.26
C THR A 354 -2.68 26.61 34.14
N VAL A 355 -2.46 25.30 34.21
CA VAL A 355 -1.27 24.69 34.80
C VAL A 355 -0.41 24.17 33.66
N PHE A 356 0.89 24.46 33.70
CA PHE A 356 1.85 23.87 32.76
C PHE A 356 2.64 22.77 33.44
N GLY A 357 2.74 21.61 32.79
CA GLY A 357 3.41 20.42 33.33
C GLY A 357 4.22 19.69 32.28
N GLN A 358 5.03 18.71 32.74
CA GLN A 358 5.84 17.83 31.90
C GLN A 358 6.64 18.61 30.84
N ARG A 359 7.45 19.57 31.29
CA ARG A 359 8.27 20.40 30.39
C ARG A 359 9.49 19.62 29.92
N ALA A 360 9.74 19.60 28.61
CA ALA A 360 10.92 18.98 28.02
C ALA A 360 11.46 19.82 26.85
N ASN A 361 12.79 19.73 26.66
CA ASN A 361 13.48 20.37 25.55
C ASN A 361 13.19 19.61 24.25
N ARG A 362 13.09 20.29 23.12
CA ARG A 362 12.86 19.67 21.79
C ARG A 362 13.79 18.48 21.50
N SER A 363 15.04 18.53 21.95
CA SER A 363 16.05 17.45 21.78
C SER A 363 15.72 16.16 22.52
N PHE A 364 14.83 16.19 23.52
CA PHE A 364 14.37 15.00 24.24
C PHE A 364 13.37 14.17 23.43
N PHE A 365 12.65 14.80 22.50
CA PHE A 365 11.52 14.19 21.84
C PHE A 365 11.95 13.28 20.69
N SER A 366 11.23 12.17 20.52
CA SER A 366 11.32 11.32 19.35
C SER A 366 10.40 11.83 18.23
N ILE A 367 10.25 11.11 17.13
CA ILE A 367 9.33 11.55 16.06
C ILE A 367 7.87 11.40 16.50
N VAL A 368 7.51 10.33 17.21
CA VAL A 368 6.16 10.15 17.77
C VAL A 368 6.27 10.13 19.29
N ASN A 369 5.53 11.04 19.94
CA ASN A 369 5.64 11.25 21.37
C ASN A 369 4.30 11.11 22.06
N THR A 370 4.33 10.44 23.21
CA THR A 370 3.20 10.35 24.12
C THR A 370 3.61 10.94 25.47
N CYS A 371 2.73 11.74 26.09
CA CYS A 371 2.86 12.08 27.51
C CYS A 371 1.83 11.33 28.32
N VAL A 372 2.25 10.68 29.41
CA VAL A 372 1.35 10.31 30.50
C VAL A 372 1.03 11.58 31.30
N LEU A 373 -0.25 11.91 31.41
CA LEU A 373 -0.74 13.15 32.00
C LEU A 373 -0.77 13.11 33.53
N ASP A 374 -0.55 14.26 34.16
CA ASP A 374 -0.65 14.44 35.62
C ASP A 374 -1.88 15.29 35.98
N ILE A 375 -3.07 14.76 35.69
CA ILE A 375 -4.33 15.46 35.96
C ILE A 375 -4.59 15.54 37.46
N ASP A 376 -4.13 14.56 38.25
CA ASP A 376 -4.35 14.53 39.69
C ASP A 376 -3.67 15.68 40.43
N ALA A 377 -2.44 16.05 40.05
CA ALA A 377 -1.77 17.23 40.61
C ALA A 377 -2.51 18.54 40.27
N VAL A 378 -3.11 18.63 39.08
CA VAL A 378 -3.93 19.78 38.68
C VAL A 378 -5.20 19.86 39.52
N LEU A 379 -5.83 18.72 39.82
CA LEU A 379 -7.02 18.65 40.69
C LEU A 379 -6.70 19.00 42.15
N ASP A 380 -5.49 18.73 42.64
CA ASP A 380 -5.07 19.19 43.98
C ASP A 380 -4.96 20.72 44.04
N GLN A 381 -4.51 21.36 42.97
CA GLN A 381 -4.45 22.83 42.88
C GLN A 381 -5.84 23.45 42.66
N TYR A 382 -6.72 22.76 41.92
CA TYR A 382 -8.06 23.22 41.57
C TYR A 382 -9.14 22.19 41.97
N PRO A 383 -9.43 22.03 43.27
CA PRO A 383 -10.35 20.98 43.76
C PRO A 383 -11.81 21.16 43.31
N THR A 384 -12.16 22.35 42.81
CA THR A 384 -13.49 22.67 42.26
C THR A 384 -13.56 22.56 40.74
N ALA A 385 -12.58 21.95 40.08
CA ALA A 385 -12.57 21.72 38.65
C ALA A 385 -13.75 20.81 38.23
N GLY A 386 -14.49 21.23 37.19
CA GLY A 386 -15.51 20.42 36.52
C GLY A 386 -15.06 19.89 35.17
N PHE A 387 -14.18 20.63 34.48
CA PHE A 387 -13.61 20.23 33.20
C PHE A 387 -12.14 20.60 33.12
N ILE A 388 -11.35 19.75 32.45
CA ILE A 388 -9.95 20.02 32.12
C ILE A 388 -9.79 19.84 30.61
N ARG A 389 -9.16 20.82 29.96
CA ARG A 389 -8.70 20.71 28.58
C ARG A 389 -7.19 20.58 28.59
N VAL A 390 -6.68 19.60 27.87
CA VAL A 390 -5.26 19.29 27.80
C VAL A 390 -4.76 19.54 26.39
N LEU A 391 -3.71 20.35 26.26
CA LEU A 391 -3.14 20.77 24.99
C LEU A 391 -1.61 20.67 25.03
N LEU A 392 -0.99 20.58 23.86
CA LEU A 392 0.43 20.83 23.68
C LEU A 392 0.67 22.35 23.66
N ALA A 393 1.71 22.79 24.36
CA ALA A 393 2.15 24.17 24.36
C ALA A 393 3.66 24.26 24.11
N ARG A 394 4.05 25.30 23.38
CA ARG A 394 5.44 25.75 23.25
C ARG A 394 5.59 27.04 24.02
N ASP A 395 6.51 27.08 24.98
CA ASP A 395 6.83 28.30 25.74
C ASP A 395 5.57 29.04 26.22
N GLU A 396 4.64 28.28 26.81
CA GLU A 396 3.33 28.73 27.34
C GLU A 396 2.27 29.14 26.31
N VAL A 397 2.57 29.08 25.01
CA VAL A 397 1.60 29.27 23.92
C VAL A 397 1.07 27.93 23.43
N THR A 398 -0.25 27.76 23.40
CA THR A 398 -0.87 26.51 22.94
C THR A 398 -0.69 26.32 21.43
N VAL A 399 -0.18 25.16 21.02
CA VAL A 399 0.13 24.81 19.62
C VAL A 399 -0.70 23.64 19.09
N SER A 400 -1.68 23.13 19.85
CA SER A 400 -2.55 22.04 19.39
C SER A 400 -4.04 22.28 19.63
N GLY A 401 -4.88 21.39 19.09
CA GLY A 401 -6.22 21.11 19.63
C GLY A 401 -6.17 20.56 21.07
N SER A 402 -7.33 20.32 21.67
CA SER A 402 -7.41 19.82 23.05
C SER A 402 -8.04 18.44 23.15
N VAL A 403 -7.54 17.62 24.07
CA VAL A 403 -8.31 16.50 24.64
C VAL A 403 -9.06 17.01 25.87
N GLU A 404 -10.33 16.62 26.02
CA GLU A 404 -11.21 17.17 27.06
C GLU A 404 -11.70 16.12 28.04
N TYR A 405 -11.68 16.47 29.32
CA TYR A 405 -12.06 15.61 30.43
C TYR A 405 -13.12 16.27 31.31
N GLN A 406 -14.23 15.56 31.55
CA GLN A 406 -15.21 15.90 32.57
C GLN A 406 -14.85 15.23 33.89
N ILE A 407 -14.61 16.01 34.94
CA ILE A 407 -14.15 15.49 36.23
C ILE A 407 -15.32 14.86 36.98
N ARG A 408 -15.10 13.64 37.46
CA ARG A 408 -16.07 12.87 38.24
C ARG A 408 -15.51 12.54 39.63
N PRO A 409 -16.34 12.54 40.69
CA PRO A 409 -15.87 12.28 42.05
C PRO A 409 -15.52 10.81 42.26
N GLY A 410 -14.26 10.50 42.60
CA GLY A 410 -13.79 9.12 42.74
C GLY A 410 -14.47 8.27 43.81
N CYS A 411 -15.21 8.87 44.75
CA CYS A 411 -16.00 8.12 45.74
C CYS A 411 -17.21 7.38 45.15
N LEU A 412 -17.64 7.75 43.94
CA LEU A 412 -18.80 7.17 43.26
C LEU A 412 -18.43 6.29 42.06
N HIS A 413 -17.14 6.24 41.70
CA HIS A 413 -16.69 5.65 40.46
C HIS A 413 -15.50 4.70 40.68
N THR A 414 -15.57 3.51 40.09
CA THR A 414 -14.52 2.49 40.16
C THR A 414 -13.52 2.69 39.02
N LEU A 415 -12.23 2.56 39.33
CA LEU A 415 -11.16 2.62 38.33
C LEU A 415 -10.92 1.22 37.73
N ARG A 416 -11.41 0.99 36.51
CA ARG A 416 -11.11 -0.15 35.63
C ARG A 416 -10.72 0.37 34.26
N GLN A 417 -9.48 0.82 34.19
CA GLN A 417 -8.93 1.41 32.99
C GLN A 417 -8.43 0.36 32.00
N PHE A 418 -8.60 0.66 30.72
CA PHE A 418 -7.88 0.04 29.62
C PHE A 418 -7.15 1.11 28.85
N SER A 419 -5.86 0.90 28.60
CA SER A 419 -5.06 1.71 27.69
C SER A 419 -4.87 0.95 26.38
N PHE A 420 -5.00 1.60 25.25
CA PHE A 420 -4.90 0.94 23.95
C PHE A 420 -4.19 1.83 22.94
N LEU A 421 -3.55 1.18 21.96
CA LEU A 421 -2.98 1.88 20.83
C LEU A 421 -4.11 2.27 19.87
N ASN A 422 -4.34 3.57 19.72
CA ASN A 422 -5.42 4.10 18.90
C ASN A 422 -5.12 3.99 17.40
N ARG A 423 -6.12 4.33 16.58
CA ARG A 423 -5.99 4.16 15.13
C ARG A 423 -4.90 5.03 14.48
N LEU A 424 -4.47 6.11 15.14
CA LEU A 424 -3.45 7.04 14.67
C LEU A 424 -2.04 6.71 15.18
N GLY A 425 -1.88 5.63 15.95
CA GLY A 425 -0.59 5.18 16.47
C GLY A 425 -0.11 5.89 17.74
N GLY A 426 -1.02 6.54 18.47
CA GLY A 426 -0.81 7.06 19.83
C GLY A 426 -1.51 6.20 20.89
N TRP A 427 -1.29 6.49 22.17
CA TRP A 427 -2.00 5.83 23.27
C TRP A 427 -3.27 6.58 23.66
N ASP A 428 -4.36 5.86 23.87
CA ASP A 428 -5.58 6.36 24.48
C ASP A 428 -5.99 5.48 25.66
N ALA A 429 -6.88 6.01 26.50
CA ALA A 429 -7.40 5.31 27.67
C ALA A 429 -8.91 5.45 27.79
N PHE A 430 -9.55 4.42 28.32
CA PHE A 430 -10.95 4.48 28.74
C PHE A 430 -11.18 3.73 30.05
N ASN A 431 -12.00 4.30 30.93
CA ASN A 431 -12.35 3.71 32.22
C ASN A 431 -13.76 3.13 32.21
N PHE A 432 -13.89 1.83 32.52
CA PHE A 432 -15.19 1.18 32.71
C PHE A 432 -15.62 1.26 34.17
N ASP A 433 -16.66 2.05 34.42
CA ASP A 433 -17.13 2.32 35.78
C ASP A 433 -18.13 1.28 36.32
N ALA A 434 -17.80 0.00 36.21
CA ALA A 434 -18.67 -1.08 36.68
C ALA A 434 -17.93 -2.32 37.19
N GLY A 435 -18.68 -3.16 37.90
CA GLY A 435 -18.18 -4.43 38.41
C GLY A 435 -17.82 -5.42 37.30
N VAL A 436 -16.74 -6.17 37.52
CA VAL A 436 -16.30 -7.24 36.62
C VAL A 436 -17.08 -8.51 36.94
N LYS A 437 -17.65 -9.15 35.91
CA LYS A 437 -18.18 -10.51 36.00
C LYS A 437 -17.11 -11.47 35.48
N GLU A 438 -16.81 -12.50 36.25
CA GLU A 438 -15.82 -13.50 35.90
C GLU A 438 -16.51 -14.81 35.49
N ASP A 439 -16.16 -15.31 34.30
CA ASP A 439 -16.62 -16.60 33.79
C ASP A 439 -15.42 -17.52 33.56
N ILE A 440 -15.41 -18.67 34.22
CA ILE A 440 -14.42 -19.74 34.04
C ILE A 440 -15.05 -20.84 33.20
N LYS A 441 -14.53 -21.10 32.00
CA LYS A 441 -14.98 -22.21 31.14
C LYS A 441 -13.81 -23.11 30.76
N ASN A 442 -14.04 -24.43 30.75
CA ASN A 442 -13.05 -25.38 30.25
C ASN A 442 -13.04 -25.37 28.72
N GLY A 443 -11.89 -25.06 28.12
CA GLY A 443 -11.61 -25.37 26.72
C GLY A 443 -11.10 -26.81 26.64
N VAL A 444 -11.83 -27.68 25.92
CA VAL A 444 -11.42 -29.06 25.66
C VAL A 444 -11.20 -29.17 24.16
N GLU A 445 -9.95 -29.35 23.73
CA GLU A 445 -9.66 -29.77 22.36
C GLU A 445 -9.74 -31.31 22.30
N THR A 446 -10.74 -31.81 21.57
CA THR A 446 -10.90 -33.23 21.23
C THR A 446 -10.69 -33.44 19.75
N TYR A 447 -9.96 -34.49 19.37
CA TYR A 447 -9.93 -34.98 17.99
C TYR A 447 -10.36 -36.44 17.93
N ASN A 448 -10.93 -36.81 16.77
CA ASN A 448 -11.29 -38.18 16.44
C ASN A 448 -10.06 -38.93 15.91
N LYS A 449 -9.68 -40.03 16.54
CA LYS A 449 -8.64 -40.92 16.00
C LYS A 449 -9.15 -41.63 14.74
N THR A 450 -8.34 -41.71 13.69
CA THR A 450 -8.62 -42.58 12.53
C THR A 450 -8.44 -44.04 12.95
N LEU A 451 -9.48 -44.87 12.74
CA LEU A 451 -9.49 -46.29 13.11
C LEU A 451 -8.39 -47.06 12.35
N THR A 452 -7.42 -47.62 13.08
CA THR A 452 -6.45 -48.58 12.54
C THR A 452 -6.88 -50.02 12.85
N PRO A 453 -6.43 -51.05 12.11
CA PRO A 453 -6.83 -52.45 12.31
C PRO A 453 -6.51 -53.03 13.71
N SER A 454 -5.70 -52.32 14.50
CA SER A 454 -5.29 -52.67 15.87
C SER A 454 -6.23 -52.15 16.97
N TYR A 455 -7.36 -51.51 16.62
CA TYR A 455 -8.32 -50.97 17.59
C TYR A 455 -9.03 -52.09 18.38
N GLN A 456 -8.91 -52.11 19.72
CA GLN A 456 -9.56 -53.11 20.57
C GLN A 456 -10.87 -52.61 21.19
N LYS A 457 -11.75 -53.55 21.56
CA LYS A 457 -13.04 -53.25 22.17
C LYS A 457 -12.83 -52.69 23.59
N GLY A 458 -12.82 -51.36 23.73
CA GLY A 458 -12.57 -50.63 24.97
C GLY A 458 -11.82 -49.30 24.80
N ASP A 459 -11.23 -49.04 23.63
CA ASP A 459 -10.51 -47.79 23.34
C ASP A 459 -11.48 -46.62 23.06
N SER A 460 -11.19 -45.44 23.62
CA SER A 460 -11.99 -44.21 23.38
C SER A 460 -11.65 -43.56 22.03
N VAL A 461 -12.69 -43.23 21.26
CA VAL A 461 -12.59 -42.60 19.93
C VAL A 461 -12.11 -41.14 20.03
N GLU A 462 -12.43 -40.49 21.14
CA GLU A 462 -11.98 -39.14 21.51
C GLU A 462 -10.95 -39.22 22.64
N THR A 463 -9.84 -38.50 22.50
CA THR A 463 -8.84 -38.30 23.56
C THR A 463 -8.73 -36.81 23.84
N VAL A 464 -8.95 -36.40 25.10
CA VAL A 464 -8.74 -35.02 25.55
C VAL A 464 -7.24 -34.76 25.61
N TYR A 465 -6.72 -33.87 24.75
CA TYR A 465 -5.28 -33.60 24.65
C TYR A 465 -4.82 -32.56 25.68
N ALA A 466 -5.61 -31.51 25.90
CA ALA A 466 -5.36 -30.50 26.92
C ALA A 466 -6.70 -29.96 27.46
N THR A 467 -6.77 -29.73 28.76
CA THR A 467 -7.83 -28.93 29.38
C THR A 467 -7.22 -27.59 29.72
N THR A 468 -7.47 -26.56 28.90
CA THR A 468 -7.09 -25.19 29.25
C THR A 468 -8.28 -24.52 29.93
N LEU A 469 -8.02 -23.96 31.11
CA LEU A 469 -9.02 -23.17 31.83
C LEU A 469 -9.07 -21.80 31.16
N ASN A 470 -10.05 -21.58 30.28
CA ASN A 470 -10.24 -20.27 29.65
C ASN A 470 -10.98 -19.36 30.63
N ARG A 471 -10.22 -18.48 31.27
CA ARG A 471 -10.73 -17.44 32.17
C ARG A 471 -11.08 -16.20 31.35
N THR A 472 -12.36 -15.87 31.31
CA THR A 472 -12.88 -14.69 30.60
C THR A 472 -13.54 -13.74 31.58
N PHE A 473 -13.39 -12.44 31.32
CA PHE A 473 -13.92 -11.36 32.14
C PHE A 473 -14.89 -10.54 31.30
N THR A 474 -16.03 -10.16 31.87
CA THR A 474 -17.01 -9.30 31.25
C THR A 474 -17.20 -8.03 32.07
N ILE A 475 -17.14 -6.87 31.44
CA ILE A 475 -17.38 -5.56 32.07
C ILE A 475 -18.42 -4.80 31.24
N GLU A 476 -19.50 -4.39 31.90
CA GLU A 476 -20.53 -3.52 31.32
C GLU A 476 -20.30 -2.09 31.78
N GLY A 477 -19.85 -1.20 30.90
CA GLY A 477 -19.61 0.20 31.24
C GLY A 477 -20.88 1.02 31.50
N ALA A 478 -20.68 2.20 32.07
CA ALA A 478 -21.75 3.20 32.21
C ALA A 478 -22.26 3.66 30.82
N PRO A 479 -23.51 4.14 30.71
CA PRO A 479 -23.99 4.77 29.48
C PRO A 479 -23.07 5.92 29.03
N VAL A 480 -22.66 5.90 27.77
CA VAL A 480 -21.84 6.94 27.14
C VAL A 480 -22.60 7.61 25.99
N THR A 481 -22.13 8.78 25.56
CA THR A 481 -22.69 9.47 24.38
C THR A 481 -22.42 8.68 23.10
N ASP A 482 -23.20 8.94 22.04
CA ASP A 482 -22.99 8.30 20.74
C ASP A 482 -21.56 8.55 20.19
N GLU A 483 -21.02 9.76 20.37
CA GLU A 483 -19.63 10.09 19.97
C GLU A 483 -18.59 9.23 20.69
N VAL A 484 -18.73 9.03 22.00
CA VAL A 484 -17.82 8.17 22.78
C VAL A 484 -18.00 6.71 22.36
N ALA A 485 -19.24 6.26 22.12
CA ALA A 485 -19.52 4.89 21.69
C ALA A 485 -18.91 4.59 20.31
N ASP A 486 -18.98 5.53 19.38
CA ASP A 486 -18.36 5.41 18.06
C ASP A 486 -16.83 5.39 18.16
N TRP A 487 -16.24 6.25 18.99
CA TRP A 487 -14.80 6.21 19.25
C TRP A 487 -14.34 4.90 19.93
N LEU A 488 -15.14 4.31 20.82
CA LEU A 488 -14.81 3.02 21.47
C LEU A 488 -14.72 1.84 20.49
N LYS A 489 -15.23 1.97 19.26
CA LYS A 489 -14.96 1.00 18.19
C LYS A 489 -13.47 0.95 17.85
N GLU A 490 -12.73 2.05 18.05
CA GLU A 490 -11.27 2.05 17.94
C GLU A 490 -10.65 1.12 18.98
N LEU A 491 -11.04 1.23 20.25
CA LEU A 491 -10.58 0.33 21.32
C LEU A 491 -10.85 -1.14 20.97
N ALA A 492 -12.04 -1.45 20.44
CA ALA A 492 -12.42 -2.81 20.08
C ALA A 492 -11.60 -3.38 18.91
N ALA A 493 -11.15 -2.52 18.00
CA ALA A 493 -10.32 -2.90 16.85
C ALA A 493 -8.82 -2.77 17.11
N ALA A 494 -8.43 -2.25 18.27
CA ALA A 494 -7.04 -2.00 18.62
C ALA A 494 -6.25 -3.32 18.68
N ARG A 495 -5.05 -3.30 18.10
CA ARG A 495 -4.14 -4.46 18.10
C ARG A 495 -3.45 -4.67 19.46
N VAL A 496 -3.36 -3.62 20.27
CA VAL A 496 -2.65 -3.61 21.55
C VAL A 496 -3.53 -2.95 22.59
N ILE A 497 -3.86 -3.71 23.64
CA ILE A 497 -4.70 -3.27 24.75
C ILE A 497 -4.06 -3.76 26.05
N LEU A 498 -3.97 -2.86 27.01
CA LEU A 498 -3.44 -3.07 28.35
C LEU A 498 -4.52 -2.78 29.38
N ASP A 499 -4.65 -3.61 30.41
CA ASP A 499 -5.45 -3.27 31.59
C ASP A 499 -4.73 -2.25 32.50
N GLY A 500 -5.37 -1.83 33.59
CA GLY A 500 -4.82 -0.87 34.54
C GLY A 500 -3.52 -1.32 35.23
N ASP A 501 -3.26 -2.63 35.27
CA ASP A 501 -2.05 -3.24 35.83
C ASP A 501 -0.96 -3.47 34.76
N GLY A 502 -1.25 -3.13 33.49
CA GLY A 502 -0.33 -3.27 32.37
C GLY A 502 -0.29 -4.67 31.74
N ASN A 503 -1.26 -5.54 32.04
CA ASN A 503 -1.38 -6.86 31.42
C ASN A 503 -2.01 -6.74 30.03
N TYR A 504 -1.60 -7.63 29.12
CA TYR A 504 -2.20 -7.70 27.79
C TYR A 504 -3.63 -8.23 27.83
N VAL A 505 -4.50 -7.53 27.13
CA VAL A 505 -5.92 -7.83 27.02
C VAL A 505 -6.24 -8.23 25.58
N ILE A 506 -6.96 -9.34 25.43
CA ILE A 506 -7.56 -9.75 24.16
C ILE A 506 -9.06 -9.61 24.30
N ILE A 507 -9.66 -8.72 23.51
CA ILE A 507 -11.12 -8.58 23.44
C ILE A 507 -11.68 -9.74 22.63
N GLU A 508 -12.56 -10.52 23.25
CA GLU A 508 -13.29 -11.61 22.61
C GLU A 508 -14.61 -11.13 22.01
N ASP A 509 -15.26 -10.16 22.68
CA ASP A 509 -16.52 -9.59 22.23
C ASP A 509 -16.66 -8.14 22.69
N PHE A 510 -17.24 -7.30 21.84
CA PHE A 510 -17.53 -5.90 22.11
C PHE A 510 -18.93 -5.59 21.62
N THR A 511 -19.80 -5.18 22.54
CA THR A 511 -21.19 -4.85 22.21
C THR A 511 -21.56 -3.44 22.68
N LEU A 512 -22.31 -2.73 21.84
CA LEU A 512 -22.93 -1.47 22.17
C LEU A 512 -24.45 -1.68 22.21
N SER A 513 -25.06 -1.49 23.38
CA SER A 513 -26.50 -1.67 23.56
C SER A 513 -27.20 -0.35 23.85
N LYS A 514 -28.40 -0.18 23.27
CA LYS A 514 -29.30 0.94 23.59
C LYS A 514 -30.42 0.41 24.48
N THR A 515 -30.66 1.10 25.59
CA THR A 515 -31.83 0.82 26.44
C THR A 515 -32.97 1.78 26.07
N GLY A 516 -34.22 1.32 26.09
CA GLY A 516 -35.39 2.15 25.76
C GLY A 516 -35.53 3.42 26.61
N ALA A 517 -34.94 3.45 27.81
CA ALA A 517 -34.92 4.61 28.71
C ALA A 517 -33.84 5.67 28.40
N ALA A 518 -32.88 5.38 27.52
CA ALA A 518 -31.74 6.26 27.19
C ALA A 518 -31.39 6.15 25.70
N PHE A 519 -32.29 6.59 24.82
CA PHE A 519 -32.16 6.41 23.36
C PHE A 519 -30.90 7.07 22.75
N ASN A 520 -30.40 8.14 23.37
CA ASN A 520 -29.23 8.92 22.94
C ASN A 520 -27.93 8.53 23.66
N MET A 521 -27.93 7.42 24.40
CA MET A 521 -26.76 6.90 25.08
C MET A 521 -26.62 5.40 24.83
N GLN A 522 -25.38 4.93 24.71
CA GLN A 522 -25.06 3.54 24.47
C GLN A 522 -24.31 2.97 25.66
N ARG A 523 -24.58 1.72 26.02
CA ARG A 523 -23.85 0.99 27.05
C ARG A 523 -22.82 0.08 26.37
N PRO A 524 -21.51 0.33 26.56
CA PRO A 524 -20.46 -0.54 26.04
C PRO A 524 -20.26 -1.72 26.98
N THR A 525 -20.24 -2.93 26.43
CA THR A 525 -19.87 -4.14 27.17
C THR A 525 -18.70 -4.81 26.49
N ILE A 526 -17.65 -5.10 27.25
CA ILE A 526 -16.47 -5.82 26.77
C ILE A 526 -16.40 -7.18 27.43
N LYS A 527 -16.13 -8.20 26.63
CA LYS A 527 -15.70 -9.51 27.10
C LYS A 527 -14.26 -9.70 26.67
N TYR A 528 -13.38 -10.01 27.60
CA TYR A 528 -11.96 -10.13 27.34
C TYR A 528 -11.32 -11.26 28.13
N ARG A 529 -10.11 -11.62 27.73
CA ARG A 529 -9.21 -12.49 28.49
C ARG A 529 -7.84 -11.84 28.61
N LEU A 530 -7.10 -12.20 29.65
CA LEU A 530 -5.71 -11.83 29.75
C LEU A 530 -4.89 -12.75 28.84
N SER A 531 -3.98 -12.19 28.06
CA SER A 531 -2.97 -13.00 27.37
C SER A 531 -1.94 -13.45 28.40
N GLU A 532 -1.51 -14.71 28.33
CA GLU A 532 -0.29 -15.13 29.01
C GLU A 532 0.86 -14.20 28.58
N LYS A 533 1.74 -13.85 29.54
CA LYS A 533 2.84 -12.90 29.33
C LYS A 533 3.61 -13.29 28.06
N TYR A 534 3.53 -12.43 27.04
CA TYR A 534 4.48 -12.45 25.94
C TYR A 534 5.87 -12.18 26.53
N VAL A 535 6.68 -13.24 26.63
CA VAL A 535 8.14 -13.12 26.72
C VAL A 535 8.57 -13.03 25.25
N ASN A 536 8.97 -11.84 24.80
CA ASN A 536 9.61 -11.71 23.50
C ASN A 536 10.96 -12.41 23.56
N ASP A 537 11.17 -13.41 22.70
CA ASP A 537 12.50 -13.79 22.22
C ASP A 537 12.93 -12.86 21.08
#